data_AF-A0A7X4CM25-F1
#
_entry.id   AF-A0A7X4CM25-F1
#
_cell.length_a   1.000
_cell.length_b   1.000
_cell.length_c   1.000
_cell.angle_alpha   90.00
_cell.angle_beta   90.00
_cell.angle_gamma   90.00
#
_symmetry.space_group_name_H-M   'P 1'
#
loop_
_entity.id
_entity.type
_entity.pdbx_description
1 polymer ?
#
loop_
_entity_poly.entity_id
_entity_poly.type
_entity_poly.pdbx_seq_one_letter_code
_entity_poly.pdbx_strand_id
1 'polypeptide(L)'
;MNAKWIIAAGYLLALPLSVFAGADKTAVATRTDTPPVVDGHLSDRCWDLAVPTTDFILLDPVEGAPAANQTVVKILYTEDQLYIGLFMADSNAENID
;
A
#
# COMPACT_ATOMS: atom_id res chain seq x y z
N MET A 1 -16.41 -54.81 18.67
CA MET A 1 -16.92 -54.42 20.00
C MET A 1 -16.25 -53.12 20.37
N ASN A 2 -17.06 -52.09 20.58
CA ASN A 2 -16.69 -50.67 20.65
C ASN A 2 -16.13 -50.31 22.02
N ALA A 3 -15.19 -49.35 22.08
CA ALA A 3 -14.93 -48.36 23.14
C ALA A 3 -13.40 -48.16 23.35
N LYS A 4 -12.80 -46.97 23.52
CA LYS A 4 -13.20 -45.56 23.45
C LYS A 4 -12.04 -44.73 24.11
N TRP A 5 -11.92 -43.45 23.74
CA TRP A 5 -11.18 -42.33 24.40
C TRP A 5 -9.63 -42.38 24.36
N ILE A 6 -8.95 -41.65 23.48
CA ILE A 6 -8.63 -40.20 23.57
C ILE A 6 -8.01 -39.84 24.93
N ILE A 7 -6.68 -39.87 25.02
CA ILE A 7 -5.91 -38.92 25.85
C ILE A 7 -4.66 -38.54 25.05
N ALA A 8 -4.82 -37.69 24.03
CA ALA A 8 -3.73 -36.84 23.60
C ALA A 8 -3.83 -35.59 24.47
N ALA A 9 -3.10 -35.60 25.58
CA ALA A 9 -3.05 -34.51 26.53
C ALA A 9 -2.57 -33.22 25.83
N GLY A 10 -3.51 -32.30 25.66
CA GLY A 10 -3.32 -30.86 25.72
C GLY A 10 -2.06 -30.28 25.09
N TYR A 11 -2.05 -30.13 23.77
CA TYR A 11 -1.49 -28.92 23.19
C TYR A 11 -2.65 -27.98 22.89
N LEU A 12 -3.00 -27.17 23.89
CA LEU A 12 -3.77 -25.95 23.63
C LEU A 12 -2.84 -25.08 22.77
N LEU A 13 -3.05 -25.11 21.46
CA LEU A 13 -2.44 -24.15 20.55
C LEU A 13 -3.03 -22.79 20.93
N ALA A 14 -2.36 -22.08 21.84
CA ALA A 14 -2.54 -20.65 22.00
C ALA A 14 -2.00 -20.02 20.72
N LEU A 15 -2.83 -19.99 19.67
CA LEU A 15 -2.58 -19.09 18.55
C LEU A 15 -2.51 -17.70 19.17
N PRO A 16 -1.39 -16.97 19.08
CA PRO A 16 -1.41 -15.57 19.42
C PRO A 16 -2.45 -14.95 18.50
N LEU A 17 -3.52 -14.45 19.10
CA LEU A 17 -4.45 -13.56 18.44
C LEU A 17 -3.57 -12.40 17.98
N SER A 18 -3.13 -12.43 16.72
CA SER A 18 -2.42 -11.31 16.14
C SER A 18 -3.49 -10.25 16.00
N VAL A 19 -3.57 -9.39 17.02
CA VAL A 19 -4.33 -8.16 16.94
C VAL A 19 -3.63 -7.40 15.82
N PHE A 20 -4.21 -7.42 14.62
CA PHE A 20 -3.89 -6.44 13.60
C PHE A 20 -4.39 -5.10 14.12
N ALA A 21 -3.61 -4.49 15.02
CA ALA A 21 -3.69 -3.06 15.21
C ALA A 21 -3.32 -2.48 13.85
N GLY A 22 -4.26 -1.81 13.18
CA GLY A 22 -3.97 -1.10 11.94
C GLY A 22 -2.80 -0.17 12.20
N ALA A 23 -1.62 -0.52 11.68
CA ALA A 23 -0.45 0.30 11.85
C ALA A 23 -0.72 1.64 11.16
N ASP A 24 -0.42 2.75 11.84
CA ASP A 24 -0.52 4.08 11.24
C ASP A 24 0.31 4.12 9.95
N LYS A 25 -0.38 4.22 8.80
CA LYS A 25 0.27 4.34 7.50
C LYS A 25 0.80 5.76 7.36
N THR A 26 2.09 5.90 7.06
CA THR A 26 2.75 7.19 6.87
C THR A 26 3.26 7.31 5.44
N ALA A 27 3.02 8.46 4.81
CA ALA A 27 3.66 8.85 3.56
C ALA A 27 4.57 10.06 3.81
N VAL A 28 5.68 10.14 3.08
CA VAL A 28 6.68 11.19 3.25
C VAL A 28 6.62 12.15 2.07
N ALA A 29 6.49 13.44 2.36
CA ALA A 29 6.61 14.51 1.38
C ALA A 29 8.03 15.09 1.39
N THR A 30 8.62 15.28 0.20
CA THR A 30 9.95 15.89 0.07
C THR A 30 9.84 17.33 -0.46
N ARG A 31 10.58 18.27 0.12
CA ARG A 31 10.62 19.66 -0.39
C ARG A 31 11.36 19.71 -1.73
N THR A 32 10.87 20.50 -2.67
CA THR A 32 11.57 20.84 -3.92
C THR A 32 11.57 22.35 -4.13
N ASP A 33 12.67 22.90 -4.66
CA ASP A 33 12.74 24.30 -5.09
C ASP A 33 12.35 24.47 -6.57
N THR A 34 12.23 23.36 -7.31
CA THR A 34 11.78 23.33 -8.71
C THR A 34 10.52 22.46 -8.79
N PRO A 35 9.32 23.06 -8.89
CA PRO A 35 8.09 22.30 -8.96
C PRO A 35 7.96 21.55 -10.30
N PRO A 36 7.26 20.40 -10.33
CA PRO A 36 6.95 19.70 -11.57
C PRO A 36 5.92 20.47 -12.40
N VAL A 37 5.89 20.19 -13.71
CA VAL A 37 4.76 20.55 -14.58
C VAL A 37 3.60 19.58 -14.30
N VAL A 38 2.40 20.11 -14.10
CA VAL A 38 1.20 19.29 -13.85
C VAL A 38 0.56 18.92 -15.19
N ASP A 39 1.17 17.99 -15.91
CA ASP A 39 0.72 17.51 -17.22
C ASP A 39 0.39 16.00 -17.25
N GLY A 40 0.47 15.33 -16.09
CA GLY A 40 0.25 13.89 -15.95
C GLY A 40 1.49 13.02 -16.16
N HIS A 41 2.64 13.58 -16.53
CA HIS A 41 3.88 12.84 -16.71
C HIS A 41 4.80 12.98 -15.50
N LEU A 42 5.27 11.86 -14.96
CA LEU A 42 6.23 11.84 -13.84
C LEU A 42 7.69 11.86 -14.31
N SER A 43 7.98 12.54 -15.42
CA SER A 43 9.31 12.59 -16.05
C SER A 43 10.22 13.69 -15.51
N ASP A 44 9.67 14.69 -14.82
CA ASP A 44 10.45 15.78 -14.25
C ASP A 44 11.40 15.30 -13.14
N ARG A 45 12.64 15.80 -13.16
CA ARG A 45 13.70 15.37 -12.23
C ARG A 45 13.37 15.58 -10.75
N CYS A 46 12.50 16.55 -10.42
CA CYS A 46 12.10 16.74 -9.03
C CYS A 46 11.42 15.50 -8.44
N TRP A 47 10.79 14.66 -9.27
CA TRP A 47 10.19 13.39 -8.83
C TRP A 47 11.21 12.36 -8.35
N ASP A 48 12.50 12.50 -8.67
CA ASP A 48 13.56 11.63 -8.17
C ASP A 48 13.89 11.90 -6.69
N LEU A 49 13.50 13.06 -6.16
CA LEU A 49 13.66 13.43 -4.74
C LEU A 49 12.58 12.82 -3.85
N ALA A 50 11.44 12.44 -4.42
CA ALA A 50 10.30 11.94 -3.66
C ALA A 50 10.55 10.52 -3.14
N VAL A 51 10.19 10.27 -1.87
CA VAL A 51 10.16 8.91 -1.31
C VAL A 51 8.92 8.19 -1.85
N PRO A 52 9.06 7.06 -2.57
CA PRO A 52 7.91 6.36 -3.14
C PRO A 52 7.13 5.62 -2.05
N THR A 53 5.83 5.87 -1.95
CA THR A 53 4.87 5.06 -1.19
C THR A 53 4.32 3.96 -2.09
N THR A 54 4.35 2.70 -1.63
CA THR A 54 4.05 1.52 -2.48
C THR A 54 3.23 0.43 -1.78
N ASP A 55 3.03 0.53 -0.47
CA ASP A 55 2.44 -0.51 0.39
C ASP A 55 0.90 -0.39 0.50
N PHE A 56 0.28 -0.08 -0.64
CA PHE A 56 -1.17 0.03 -0.78
C PHE A 56 -1.85 -1.33 -0.63
N ILE A 57 -3.04 -1.30 -0.02
CA ILE A 57 -3.91 -2.44 0.18
C ILE A 57 -5.22 -2.24 -0.57
N LEU A 58 -5.89 -3.34 -0.87
CA LEU A 58 -7.23 -3.35 -1.42
C LEU A 58 -8.24 -3.03 -0.31
N LEU A 59 -9.17 -2.13 -0.62
CA LEU A 59 -10.38 -1.94 0.18
C LEU A 59 -11.42 -3.00 -0.19
N ASP A 60 -11.59 -3.21 -1.50
CA ASP A 60 -12.48 -4.20 -2.10
C ASP A 60 -11.74 -4.95 -3.22
N PRO A 61 -12.14 -6.20 -3.55
CA PRO A 61 -13.17 -7.02 -2.89
C PRO A 61 -12.66 -7.78 -1.65
N VAL A 62 -11.34 -7.74 -1.39
CA VAL A 62 -10.72 -8.41 -0.24
C VAL A 62 -9.98 -7.35 0.57
N GLU A 63 -10.66 -6.82 1.57
CA GLU A 63 -10.13 -5.77 2.44
C GLU A 63 -8.79 -6.19 3.08
N GLY A 64 -7.81 -5.29 3.02
CA GLY A 64 -6.49 -5.49 3.63
C GLY A 64 -5.53 -6.35 2.82
N ALA A 65 -5.96 -6.97 1.72
CA ALA A 65 -5.05 -7.71 0.84
C ALA A 65 -4.06 -6.75 0.14
N PRO A 66 -2.83 -7.19 -0.20
CA PRO A 66 -1.93 -6.39 -1.03
C PRO A 66 -2.58 -6.00 -2.37
N ALA A 67 -2.33 -4.79 -2.85
CA ALA A 67 -2.80 -4.36 -4.16
C ALA A 67 -2.30 -5.31 -5.26
N ALA A 68 -3.21 -5.80 -6.11
CA ALA A 68 -2.89 -6.72 -7.20
C ALA A 68 -2.06 -6.04 -8.30
N ASN A 69 -2.35 -4.77 -8.56
CA ASN A 69 -1.61 -3.92 -9.47
C ASN A 69 -0.72 -2.96 -8.68
N GLN A 70 0.47 -2.67 -9.20
CA GLN A 70 1.41 -1.77 -8.53
C GLN A 70 0.91 -0.33 -8.55
N THR A 71 0.76 0.27 -7.37
CA THR A 71 0.52 1.69 -7.19
C THR A 71 1.73 2.32 -6.54
N VAL A 72 2.25 3.39 -7.14
CA VAL A 72 3.34 4.21 -6.59
C VAL A 72 2.84 5.63 -6.43
N VAL A 73 2.93 6.15 -5.21
CA VAL A 73 2.63 7.56 -4.92
C VAL A 73 3.92 8.28 -4.54
N LYS A 74 4.14 9.45 -5.16
CA LYS A 74 5.24 10.35 -4.87
C LYS A 74 4.67 11.68 -4.41
N ILE A 75 5.20 12.24 -3.32
CA ILE A 75 4.70 13.48 -2.73
C ILE A 75 5.84 14.49 -2.66
N LEU A 76 5.62 15.66 -3.27
CA LEU A 76 6.54 16.80 -3.22
C LEU A 76 5.80 18.03 -2.70
N TYR A 77 6.54 18.98 -2.14
CA TYR A 77 5.97 20.28 -1.77
C TYR A 77 6.95 21.44 -2.00
N THR A 78 6.41 22.62 -2.26
CA THR A 78 7.10 23.91 -2.23
C THR A 78 6.68 24.68 -0.98
N GLU A 79 7.02 25.97 -0.88
CA GLU A 79 6.54 26.82 0.22
C GLU A 79 5.01 26.91 0.28
N ASP A 80 4.34 26.85 -0.88
CA ASP A 80 2.93 27.19 -1.06
C ASP A 80 2.08 26.09 -1.72
N GLN A 81 2.68 25.02 -2.24
CA GLN A 81 1.98 24.01 -3.04
C GLN A 81 2.38 22.57 -2.64
N LEU A 82 1.41 21.66 -2.70
CA LEU A 82 1.58 20.21 -2.51
C LEU A 82 1.32 19.50 -3.84
N TYR A 83 2.24 18.66 -4.26
CA TYR A 83 2.17 17.89 -5.49
C TYR A 83 2.11 16.40 -5.17
N ILE A 84 1.14 15.71 -5.75
CA ILE A 84 0.96 14.26 -5.57
C ILE A 84 0.98 13.62 -6.95
N GLY A 85 2.03 12.86 -7.23
CA GLY A 85 2.19 12.07 -8.43
C GLY A 85 1.75 10.64 -8.18
N LEU A 86 0.89 10.10 -9.04
CA LEU A 86 0.41 8.73 -8.96
C LEU A 86 0.83 7.98 -10.23
N PHE A 87 1.46 6.82 -10.05
CA PHE A 87 1.64 5.84 -11.10
C PHE A 87 0.87 4.58 -10.71
N MET A 88 -0.07 4.18 -11.55
CA MET A 88 -0.91 3.01 -11.36
C MET A 88 -0.69 2.10 -12.56
N ALA A 89 -0.01 0.98 -12.33
CA ALA A 89 0.14 -0.02 -13.36
C ALA A 89 -1.23 -0.66 -13.62
N ASP A 90 -1.59 -0.84 -14.89
CA ASP A 90 -2.73 -1.65 -15.27
C ASP A 90 -2.30 -2.58 -16.39
N SER A 91 -2.58 -3.87 -16.21
CA SER A 91 -2.28 -4.90 -17.21
C SER A 91 -3.41 -5.06 -18.24
N ASN A 92 -4.59 -4.49 -17.98
CA ASN A 92 -5.78 -4.56 -18.82
C ASN A 92 -6.35 -3.16 -19.11
N ALA A 93 -5.54 -2.31 -19.75
CA ALA A 93 -5.96 -0.96 -20.14
C ALA A 93 -7.19 -0.92 -21.09
N GLU A 94 -7.53 -2.06 -21.70
CA GLU A 94 -8.68 -2.22 -22.61
C GLU A 94 -10.05 -2.27 -21.92
N ASN A 95 -10.11 -2.36 -20.59
CA ASN A 95 -11.36 -2.39 -19.80
C ASN A 95 -11.59 -1.11 -18.97
N ILE A 96 -11.03 0.02 -19.39
CA ILE A 96 -11.31 1.32 -18.76
C ILE A 96 -12.49 1.97 -19.50
N ASP A 97 -13.68 1.92 -18.89
CA ASP A 97 -14.91 2.56 -19.37
C ASP A 97 -14.86 4.10 -19.32
#